data_AF-A0A436QS22-F1
#
_entry.id   AF-A0A436QS22-F1
#
_cell.length_a   1.000
_cell.length_b   1.000
_cell.length_c   1.000
_cell.angle_alpha   90.00
_cell.angle_beta   90.00
_cell.angle_gamma   90.00
#
_symmetry.space_group_name_H-M   'P 1'
#
loop_
_entity.id
_entity.type
_entity.pdbx_description
1 polymer ?
#
loop_
_entity_poly.entity_id
_entity_poly.type
_entity_poly.pdbx_seq_one_letter_code
_entity_poly.pdbx_strand_id
1 'polypeptide(L)'
;MPSFDSLFNAFVTILVTIDPPGLAPLFLAVTRGMNREERQQVSVRASVIGFLVMALFAVAGASILSVFGITLPAFRVAGGFLLFFIAFEMV
;
A
#
# COMPACT_ATOMS: atom_id res chain seq x y z
N MET A 1 17.51 -19.64 -9.55
CA MET A 1 16.08 -19.40 -9.86
C MET A 1 15.36 -19.19 -8.54
N PRO A 2 14.44 -18.22 -8.43
CA PRO A 2 13.64 -18.08 -7.22
C PRO A 2 12.88 -19.38 -6.96
N SER A 3 12.90 -19.87 -5.72
CA SER A 3 12.11 -21.03 -5.32
C SER A 3 10.61 -20.68 -5.39
N PHE A 4 9.76 -21.70 -5.55
CA PHE A 4 8.31 -21.51 -5.53
C PHE A 4 7.86 -20.81 -4.24
N ASP A 5 8.46 -21.15 -3.09
CA ASP A 5 8.20 -20.50 -1.81
C ASP A 5 8.54 -19.01 -1.81
N SER A 6 9.62 -18.63 -2.49
CA SER A 6 10.02 -17.22 -2.59
C SER A 6 9.01 -16.40 -3.40
N LEU A 7 8.50 -16.96 -4.49
CA LEU A 7 7.46 -16.31 -5.31
C LEU A 7 6.14 -16.21 -4.56
N PHE A 8 5.74 -17.27 -3.85
CA PHE A 8 4.53 -17.29 -3.04
C PHE A 8 4.59 -16.25 -1.91
N ASN A 9 5.70 -16.19 -1.18
CA ASN A 9 5.90 -15.20 -0.11
C ASN A 9 5.88 -13.76 -0.65
N ALA A 10 6.52 -13.51 -1.80
CA ALA A 10 6.50 -12.19 -2.43
C ALA A 10 5.07 -11.80 -2.85
N PHE A 11 4.31 -12.73 -3.43
CA PHE A 11 2.92 -12.52 -3.80
C PHE A 11 2.05 -12.17 -2.58
N VAL A 12 2.14 -12.98 -1.51
CA VAL A 12 1.40 -12.73 -0.28
C VAL A 12 1.78 -11.39 0.35
N THR A 13 3.07 -11.05 0.36
CA THR A 13 3.55 -9.77 0.91
C THR A 13 2.92 -8.59 0.17
N ILE A 14 2.89 -8.63 -1.17
CA ILE A 14 2.28 -7.56 -1.98
C ILE A 14 0.77 -7.51 -1.75
N LEU A 15 0.09 -8.65 -1.71
CA LEU A 15 -1.36 -8.73 -1.49
C LEU A 15 -1.76 -8.11 -0.14
N VAL A 16 -1.03 -8.45 0.92
CA VAL A 16 -1.26 -7.90 2.27
C VAL A 16 -0.91 -6.42 2.32
N THR A 17 0.16 -5.99 1.64
CA THR A 17 0.58 -4.57 1.62
C THR A 17 -0.42 -3.67 0.90
N ILE A 18 -1.06 -4.15 -0.16
CA ILE A 18 -2.08 -3.37 -0.91
C ILE A 18 -3.39 -3.26 -0.13
N ASP A 19 -3.72 -4.24 0.71
CA ASP A 19 -5.00 -4.33 1.43
C ASP A 19 -6.25 -4.16 0.55
N PRO A 20 -6.47 -5.01 -0.48
CA PRO A 20 -7.68 -4.96 -1.29
C PRO A 20 -8.99 -5.04 -0.47
N PRO A 21 -9.11 -5.89 0.58
CA PRO A 21 -10.32 -5.96 1.39
C PRO A 21 -10.64 -4.66 2.13
N GLY A 22 -9.64 -3.96 2.68
CA GLY A 22 -9.85 -2.65 3.32
C GLY A 22 -10.14 -1.53 2.33
N LEU A 23 -9.51 -1.56 1.14
CA LEU A 23 -9.72 -0.55 0.11
C LEU A 23 -11.06 -0.67 -0.63
N ALA A 24 -11.64 -1.87 -0.73
CA ALA A 24 -12.91 -2.09 -1.42
C ALA A 24 -14.08 -1.24 -0.86
N PRO A 25 -14.40 -1.26 0.46
CA PRO A 25 -15.46 -0.43 1.02
C PRO A 25 -15.12 1.07 0.96
N LEU A 26 -13.84 1.44 1.13
CA LEU A 26 -13.38 2.82 0.98
C LEU A 26 -13.66 3.35 -0.43
N PHE A 27 -13.30 2.56 -1.45
CA PHE A 27 -13.53 2.90 -2.85
C PHE A 27 -15.02 3.04 -3.15
N LEU A 28 -15.86 2.13 -2.64
CA LEU A 28 -17.31 2.22 -2.80
C LEU A 28 -17.91 3.45 -2.11
N ALA A 29 -17.40 3.82 -0.93
CA ALA A 29 -17.84 5.00 -0.21
C ALA A 29 -17.48 6.30 -0.96
N VAL A 30 -16.25 6.40 -1.47
CA VAL A 30 -15.76 7.60 -2.18
C VAL A 30 -16.35 7.73 -3.58
N THR A 31 -16.69 6.61 -4.23
CA THR A 31 -17.30 6.62 -5.58
C THR A 31 -18.82 6.60 -5.57
N ARG A 32 -19.45 6.74 -4.40
CA ARG A 32 -20.90 6.77 -4.26
C ARG A 32 -21.48 7.99 -4.99
N GLY A 33 -22.39 7.75 -5.93
CA GLY A 33 -23.03 8.80 -6.73
C GLY A 33 -22.30 9.19 -8.01
N MET A 34 -21.14 8.59 -8.30
CA MET A 34 -20.42 8.79 -9.57
C MET A 34 -21.03 7.96 -10.70
N ASN A 35 -20.98 8.50 -11.92
CA ASN A 35 -21.33 7.75 -13.12
C ASN A 35 -20.25 6.70 -13.45
N ARG A 36 -20.59 5.73 -14.31
CA ARG A 36 -19.71 4.60 -14.65
C ARG A 36 -18.36 5.04 -15.22
N GLU A 37 -18.37 6.09 -16.04
CA GLU A 37 -17.16 6.66 -16.66
C GLU A 37 -16.24 7.32 -15.63
N GLU A 38 -16.82 8.12 -14.73
CA GLU A 38 -16.08 8.77 -13.64
C GLU A 38 -15.46 7.73 -12.71
N ARG A 39 -16.24 6.70 -12.34
CA ARG A 39 -15.75 5.60 -11.51
C ARG A 39 -14.55 4.89 -12.14
N GLN A 40 -14.59 4.65 -13.46
CA GLN A 40 -13.47 4.02 -14.18
C GLN A 40 -12.23 4.92 -14.21
N GLN A 41 -12.41 6.23 -14.43
CA GLN A 41 -11.29 7.17 -14.38
C GLN A 41 -10.63 7.21 -12.99
N VAL A 42 -11.43 7.20 -11.91
CA VAL A 42 -10.91 7.14 -10.55
C VAL A 42 -10.15 5.84 -10.30
N SER A 43 -10.70 4.68 -10.70
CA SER A 43 -10.00 3.39 -10.56
C SER A 43 -8.63 3.41 -11.24
N VAL A 44 -8.56 3.84 -12.51
CA VAL A 44 -7.30 3.86 -13.26
C VAL A 44 -6.31 4.83 -12.63
N ARG A 45 -6.73 6.05 -12.28
CA ARG A 45 -5.86 7.04 -11.63
C ARG A 45 -5.33 6.52 -10.30
N ALA A 46 -6.18 5.94 -9.46
CA ALA A 46 -5.78 5.38 -8.18
C ALA A 46 -4.76 4.24 -8.35
N SER A 47 -5.00 3.33 -9.30
CA SER A 47 -4.06 2.24 -9.60
C SER A 47 -2.71 2.75 -10.13
N VAL A 48 -2.71 3.75 -11.02
CA VAL A 48 -1.47 4.34 -11.56
C VAL A 48 -0.70 5.05 -10.46
N ILE A 49 -1.36 5.86 -9.64
CA ILE A 49 -0.72 6.57 -8.52
C ILE A 49 -0.13 5.55 -7.53
N GLY A 50 -0.91 4.53 -7.15
CA GLY A 50 -0.45 3.47 -6.25
C GLY A 50 0.75 2.71 -6.81
N PHE A 51 0.72 2.36 -8.10
CA PHE A 51 1.84 1.73 -8.78
C PHE A 51 3.10 2.60 -8.76
N LEU A 52 2.97 3.89 -9.08
CA LEU A 52 4.11 4.82 -9.07
C LEU A 52 4.70 4.99 -7.67
N VAL A 53 3.86 5.10 -6.64
CA VAL A 53 4.33 5.17 -5.25
C VAL A 53 5.05 3.89 -4.85
N MET A 54 4.48 2.71 -5.14
CA MET A 54 5.12 1.44 -4.85
C MET A 54 6.44 1.27 -5.62
N ALA A 55 6.47 1.61 -6.91
CA ALA A 55 7.68 1.53 -7.73
C ALA A 55 8.77 2.47 -7.22
N LEU A 56 8.40 3.70 -6.83
CA LEU A 56 9.32 4.66 -6.24
C LEU A 56 9.93 4.12 -4.94
N PHE A 57 9.11 3.59 -4.02
CA PHE A 57 9.61 3.02 -2.77
C PHE A 57 10.38 1.72 -2.98
N ALA A 58 10.05 0.92 -3.99
CA ALA A 58 10.79 -0.28 -4.34
C ALA A 58 12.22 0.04 -4.80
N VAL A 59 12.42 1.11 -5.56
CA VAL A 59 13.74 1.52 -6.07
C VAL A 59 14.49 2.41 -5.08
N ALA A 60 13.82 3.41 -4.49
CA ALA A 60 14.45 4.47 -3.70
C ALA A 60 14.20 4.36 -2.19
N GLY A 61 13.32 3.48 -1.72
CA GLY A 61 12.86 3.47 -0.32
C GLY A 61 13.99 3.28 0.69
N ALA A 62 14.93 2.37 0.44
CA ALA A 62 16.08 2.17 1.32
C ALA A 62 17.00 3.40 1.37
N SER A 63 17.23 4.04 0.22
CA SER A 63 18.03 5.26 0.12
C SER A 63 17.35 6.43 0.84
N ILE A 64 16.03 6.61 0.64
CA ILE A 64 15.24 7.63 1.34
C ILE A 64 15.37 7.45 2.86
N LEU A 65 15.17 6.23 3.36
CA LEU A 65 15.30 5.93 4.79
C LEU A 65 16.71 6.20 5.32
N SER A 66 17.74 5.86 4.54
CA SER A 66 19.14 6.08 4.94
C SER A 66 19.50 7.57 5.05
N VAL A 67 18.91 8.44 4.23
CA VAL A 67 19.09 9.91 4.32
C VAL A 67 18.57 10.45 5.65
N PHE A 68 17.47 9.88 6.17
CA PHE A 68 16.92 10.22 7.48
C PHE A 68 17.63 9.50 8.64
N GLY A 69 18.64 8.67 8.38
CA GLY A 69 19.29 7.85 9.40
C GLY A 69 18.40 6.74 9.97
N ILE A 70 17.33 6.37 9.27
CA ILE A 70 16.34 5.38 9.72
C ILE A 70 16.69 4.02 9.14
N THR A 71 16.67 2.98 9.98
CA THR A 71 16.84 1.60 9.54
C THR A 71 15.51 1.00 9.08
N LEU A 72 15.56 0.08 8.11
CA LEU A 72 14.36 -0.60 7.62
C LEU A 72 13.57 -1.31 8.74
N PRO A 73 14.20 -1.99 9.73
CA PRO A 73 13.49 -2.53 10.89
C PRO A 73 12.81 -1.45 11.74
N ALA A 74 13.48 -0.33 12.02
CA ALA A 74 12.88 0.76 12.79
C ALA A 74 11.67 1.37 12.08
N PHE A 75 11.74 1.55 10.76
CA PHE A 75 10.62 2.03 9.95
C PHE A 75 9.41 1.08 10.02
N ARG A 76 9.63 -0.24 9.94
CA ARG A 76 8.57 -1.24 10.06
C ARG A 76 7.89 -1.21 11.44
N VAL A 77 8.67 -1.05 12.51
CA VAL A 77 8.11 -0.94 13.88
C VAL A 77 7.29 0.34 14.02
N ALA A 78 7.81 1.48 13.58
CA ALA A 78 7.09 2.76 13.63
C ALA A 78 5.81 2.74 12.80
N GLY A 79 5.86 2.20 11.58
CA GLY A 79 4.68 2.02 10.72
C GLY A 79 3.64 1.11 11.36
N GLY A 80 4.06 0.03 12.03
CA GLY A 80 3.16 -0.84 12.79
C GLY A 80 2.46 -0.12 13.94
N PHE A 81 3.18 0.69 14.71
CA PHE A 81 2.59 1.53 15.76
C PHE A 81 1.62 2.57 15.20
N LEU A 82 1.93 3.17 14.05
CA LEU A 82 1.03 4.11 13.40
C LEU A 82 -0.28 3.44 12.97
N LEU A 83 -0.20 2.27 12.33
CA LEU A 83 -1.39 1.49 11.93
C LEU A 83 -2.21 1.06 13.16
N PHE A 84 -1.54 0.64 14.23
CA PHE A 84 -2.20 0.32 15.49
C PHE A 84 -2.94 1.53 16.07
N PHE A 85 -2.31 2.71 16.04
CA PHE A 85 -2.93 3.95 16.51
C PHE A 85 -4.14 4.35 15.66
N ILE A 86 -4.05 4.29 14.33
CA ILE A 86 -5.18 4.55 13.42
C ILE A 86 -6.33 3.58 13.72
N ALA A 87 -6.04 2.30 13.92
CA ALA A 87 -7.05 1.31 14.27
C ALA A 87 -7.73 1.61 15.61
N PHE A 88 -6.97 2.11 16.60
CA PHE A 88 -7.52 2.52 17.90
C PHE A 88 -8.43 3.76 17.78
N GLU A 89 -8.07 4.72 16.94
CA GLU A 89 -8.88 5.93 16.70
C GLU A 89 -10.21 5.62 15.96
N MET A 90 -10.27 4.53 15.20
CA MET A 90 -11.49 4.10 14.51
C MET A 90 -12.55 3.46 15.43
N VAL A 91 -12.21 3.13 16.69
CA VAL A 91 -13.12 2.53 17.69
C VAL A 91 -13.68 3.60 18.62
#